data_AF-A0A438HW34-F1
#
_entry.id   AF-A0A438HW34-F1
#
_cell.length_a   1.000
_cell.length_b   1.000
_cell.length_c   1.000
_cell.angle_alpha   90.00
_cell.angle_beta   90.00
_cell.angle_gamma   90.00
#
_symmetry.space_group_name_H-M   'P 1'
#
loop_
_entity.id
_entity.type
_entity.pdbx_description
1 polymer ?
#
loop_
_entity_poly.entity_id
_entity_poly.type
_entity_poly.pdbx_seq_one_letter_code
_entity_poly.pdbx_strand_id
1 'polypeptide(L)'
;MALDLGRGANPKGYMVEEIWQELAKAKYMEWEHESTKRSWELQTLKYELICKISELEGFLDEIPRSNLEQLEALDRVFRIAAEADLPTDVPDYLCCKITLDIFRDPVIAPSGLTYEREVLLDHLEKVGKFDPITREPLSQSQLVSNLAIKEAVQAFLDEYGWAYKTD
;
A
#
# COMPACT_ATOMS: atom_id res chain seq x y z
N MET A 1 -5.40 -7.85 16.47
CA MET A 1 -4.71 -7.60 17.76
C MET A 1 -3.22 -7.57 17.49
N ALA A 2 -2.74 -6.51 16.82
CA ALA A 2 -1.33 -6.21 16.75
C ALA A 2 -0.95 -5.48 18.04
N LEU A 3 0.20 -5.84 18.61
CA LEU A 3 0.71 -5.25 19.82
C LEU A 3 1.20 -3.83 19.50
N ASP A 4 0.48 -2.82 19.99
CA ASP A 4 0.87 -1.40 19.96
C ASP A 4 2.09 -1.17 20.87
N LEU A 5 3.24 -1.70 20.44
CA LEU A 5 4.51 -1.57 21.12
C LEU A 5 5.31 -0.46 20.47
N GLY A 6 5.04 0.77 20.90
CA GLY A 6 6.16 1.69 21.17
C GLY A 6 6.22 3.02 20.41
N ARG A 7 5.23 3.43 19.61
CA ARG A 7 5.29 4.77 18.99
C ARG A 7 4.97 5.93 19.95
N GLY A 8 4.35 5.65 21.11
CA GLY A 8 3.82 6.70 22.01
C GLY A 8 4.74 7.19 23.16
N ALA A 9 5.95 6.67 23.33
CA ALA A 9 6.74 6.93 24.55
C ALA A 9 7.39 8.34 24.62
N ASN A 10 7.49 9.05 23.48
CA ASN A 10 8.12 10.37 23.38
C ASN A 10 7.06 11.45 23.06
N PRO A 11 7.00 12.57 23.82
CA PRO A 11 6.06 13.66 23.56
C PRO A 11 6.08 14.21 22.12
N LYS A 12 7.26 14.21 21.45
CA LYS A 12 7.37 14.62 20.05
C LYS A 12 6.95 13.53 19.06
N GLY A 13 7.21 12.26 19.40
CA GLY A 13 6.81 11.11 18.58
C GLY A 13 5.29 10.98 18.50
N TYR A 14 4.61 11.19 19.65
CA TYR A 14 3.15 11.23 19.74
C TYR A 14 2.51 12.23 18.77
N MET A 15 3.01 13.47 18.72
CA MET A 15 2.45 14.49 17.81
C MET A 15 2.69 14.15 16.34
N VAL A 16 3.86 13.62 15.99
CA VAL A 16 4.16 13.22 14.60
C VAL A 16 3.26 12.04 14.19
N GLU A 17 3.01 11.13 15.12
CA GLU A 17 2.13 9.98 14.92
C GLU A 17 0.67 10.41 14.69
N GLU A 18 0.12 11.28 15.53
CA GLU A 18 -1.25 11.81 15.34
C GLU A 18 -1.40 12.54 14.00
N ILE A 19 -0.42 13.38 13.63
CA ILE A 19 -0.44 14.09 12.35
C ILE A 19 -0.46 13.09 11.19
N TRP A 20 0.36 12.04 11.27
CA TRP A 20 0.41 11.02 10.23
C TRP A 20 -0.90 10.22 10.15
N GLN A 21 -1.50 9.85 11.28
CA GLN A 21 -2.77 9.12 11.33
C GLN A 21 -3.91 9.92 10.69
N GLU A 22 -4.02 11.21 11.02
CA GLU A 22 -5.04 12.07 10.42
C GLU A 22 -4.80 12.29 8.92
N LEU A 23 -3.54 12.47 8.51
CA LEU A 23 -3.17 12.55 7.09
C LEU A 23 -3.51 11.26 6.33
N ALA A 24 -3.14 10.11 6.88
CA ALA A 24 -3.37 8.80 6.29
C ALA A 24 -4.87 8.53 6.14
N LYS A 25 -5.65 8.82 7.18
CA LYS A 25 -7.11 8.75 7.14
C LYS A 25 -7.70 9.64 6.04
N ALA A 26 -7.26 10.90 5.94
CA ALA A 26 -7.72 11.81 4.89
C ALA A 26 -7.39 11.28 3.48
N LYS A 27 -6.16 10.79 3.28
CA LYS A 27 -5.70 10.21 2.01
C LYS A 27 -6.46 8.94 1.63
N TYR A 28 -6.73 8.07 2.59
CA TYR A 28 -7.54 6.87 2.37
C TYR A 28 -8.98 7.25 1.97
N MET A 29 -9.62 8.21 2.64
CA MET A 29 -10.98 8.65 2.29
C MET A 29 -11.05 9.30 0.89
N GLU A 30 -10.03 10.08 0.53
CA GLU A 30 -9.88 10.66 -0.82
C GLU A 30 -9.82 9.54 -1.87
N TRP A 31 -8.93 8.56 -1.67
CA TRP A 31 -8.84 7.39 -2.54
C TRP A 31 -10.15 6.59 -2.61
N GLU A 32 -10.79 6.32 -1.48
CA GLU A 32 -12.03 5.52 -1.42
C GLU A 32 -13.16 6.19 -2.21
N HIS A 33 -13.27 7.52 -2.11
CA HIS A 33 -14.23 8.30 -2.87
C HIS A 33 -13.97 8.19 -4.38
N GLU A 34 -12.73 8.42 -4.81
CA GLU A 34 -12.37 8.38 -6.23
C GLU A 34 -12.46 6.96 -6.81
N SER A 35 -12.00 5.95 -6.06
CA SER A 35 -12.04 4.53 -6.44
C SER A 35 -13.49 4.06 -6.62
N THR A 36 -14.39 4.43 -5.70
CA THR A 36 -15.82 4.12 -5.83
C THR A 36 -16.41 4.73 -7.10
N LYS A 37 -16.05 5.99 -7.39
CA LYS A 37 -16.51 6.67 -8.61
C LYS A 37 -15.99 5.97 -9.87
N ARG A 38 -14.68 5.65 -9.94
CA ARG A 38 -14.06 4.94 -11.06
C ARG A 38 -14.69 3.56 -11.27
N SER A 39 -14.90 2.81 -10.20
CA SER A 39 -15.56 1.51 -10.22
C SER A 39 -16.98 1.61 -10.80
N TRP A 40 -17.76 2.60 -10.37
CA TRP A 40 -19.11 2.82 -10.89
C TRP A 40 -19.11 3.20 -12.38
N GLU A 41 -18.20 4.08 -12.80
CA GLU A 41 -18.03 4.46 -14.20
C GLU A 41 -17.62 3.26 -15.08
N LEU A 42 -16.66 2.44 -14.63
CA LEU A 42 -16.23 1.22 -15.33
C LEU A 42 -17.37 0.21 -15.48
N GLN A 43 -18.14 -0.03 -14.42
CA GLN A 43 -19.28 -0.95 -14.48
C GLN A 43 -20.38 -0.45 -15.41
N THR A 44 -20.68 0.85 -15.36
CA THR A 44 -21.66 1.49 -16.26
C THR A 44 -21.23 1.35 -17.72
N LEU A 45 -19.97 1.69 -18.03
CA LEU A 45 -19.40 1.57 -19.37
C LEU A 45 -19.41 0.12 -19.86
N LYS A 46 -19.04 -0.84 -19.00
CA LYS A 46 -19.06 -2.26 -19.31
C LYS A 46 -20.48 -2.72 -19.67
N TYR A 47 -21.47 -2.35 -18.86
CA TYR A 47 -22.87 -2.69 -19.08
C TYR A 47 -23.40 -2.10 -20.38
N GLU A 48 -23.20 -0.80 -20.63
CA GLU A 48 -23.64 -0.13 -21.84
C GLU A 48 -23.07 -0.77 -23.11
N LEU A 49 -21.79 -1.17 -23.06
CA LEU A 49 -21.14 -1.79 -24.20
C LEU A 49 -21.67 -3.20 -24.46
N ILE A 50 -21.89 -3.99 -23.41
CA ILE A 50 -22.51 -5.33 -23.52
C ILE A 50 -23.91 -5.20 -24.14
N CYS A 51 -24.74 -4.27 -23.65
CA CYS A 51 -26.08 -4.03 -24.22
C CYS A 51 -26.01 -3.69 -25.71
N LYS A 52 -25.11 -2.80 -26.13
CA LYS A 52 -24.94 -2.43 -27.54
C LYS A 52 -24.47 -3.59 -28.41
N ILE A 53 -23.60 -4.46 -27.89
CA ILE A 53 -23.17 -5.67 -28.59
C ILE A 53 -24.37 -6.61 -28.78
N SER A 54 -25.17 -6.84 -27.74
CA SER A 54 -26.37 -7.68 -27.84
C SER A 54 -27.44 -7.11 -28.79
N GLU A 55 -27.63 -5.79 -28.84
CA GLU A 55 -28.53 -5.14 -29.79
C GLU A 55 -28.10 -5.34 -31.25
N LEU A 56 -26.80 -5.35 -31.52
CA LEU A 56 -26.24 -5.64 -32.85
C LEU A 56 -26.36 -7.13 -33.21
N GLU A 57 -26.26 -8.02 -32.22
CA GLU A 57 -26.36 -9.47 -32.38
C GLU A 57 -27.81 -9.98 -32.52
N GLY A 58 -28.81 -9.26 -32.01
CA GLY A 58 -30.24 -9.58 -32.19
C GLY A 58 -30.73 -9.59 -33.65
N PHE A 59 -29.85 -9.32 -34.61
CA PHE A 59 -30.07 -9.42 -36.05
C PHE A 59 -29.50 -10.70 -36.70
N LEU A 60 -28.76 -11.55 -35.97
CA LEU A 60 -28.10 -12.76 -36.50
C LEU A 60 -28.34 -13.97 -35.57
N ASP A 61 -28.95 -15.04 -36.09
CA ASP A 61 -29.45 -16.22 -35.34
C ASP A 61 -28.36 -17.08 -34.64
N GLU A 62 -27.06 -16.82 -34.86
CA GLU A 62 -25.97 -17.53 -34.19
C GLU A 62 -24.85 -16.54 -33.82
N ILE A 63 -24.44 -16.52 -32.54
CA ILE A 63 -23.25 -15.77 -32.09
C ILE A 63 -22.01 -16.49 -32.69
N PRO A 64 -21.31 -15.91 -33.68
CA PRO A 64 -20.12 -16.52 -34.24
C PRO A 64 -19.04 -16.67 -33.16
N ARG A 65 -18.23 -17.75 -33.18
CA ARG A 65 -17.09 -17.96 -32.25
C ARG A 65 -16.21 -16.70 -32.07
N SER A 66 -16.10 -15.87 -33.12
CA SER A 66 -15.39 -14.59 -33.12
C SER A 66 -15.91 -13.58 -32.09
N ASN A 67 -17.19 -13.62 -31.71
CA ASN A 67 -17.79 -12.69 -30.76
C ASN A 67 -17.54 -13.11 -29.31
N LEU A 68 -17.44 -14.42 -29.05
CA LEU A 68 -17.07 -14.94 -27.73
C LEU A 68 -15.64 -14.49 -27.35
N GLU A 69 -14.70 -14.60 -28.29
CA GLU A 69 -13.31 -14.15 -28.08
C GLU A 69 -13.22 -12.63 -27.81
N GLN A 70 -14.09 -11.83 -28.46
CA GLN A 70 -14.19 -10.38 -28.24
C GLN A 70 -14.79 -10.02 -26.88
N LEU A 71 -15.81 -10.74 -26.42
CA LEU A 71 -16.39 -10.55 -25.08
C LEU A 71 -15.38 -10.89 -23.99
N GLU A 72 -14.63 -11.99 -24.14
CA GLU A 72 -13.55 -12.31 -23.21
C GLU A 72 -12.44 -11.26 -23.22
N ALA A 73 -12.08 -10.73 -24.39
CA ALA A 73 -11.12 -9.63 -24.49
C ALA A 73 -11.63 -8.37 -23.77
N LEU A 74 -12.91 -8.07 -23.91
CA LEU A 74 -13.54 -6.93 -23.25
C LEU A 74 -13.53 -7.08 -21.72
N ASP A 75 -13.90 -8.27 -21.22
CA ASP A 75 -13.81 -8.58 -19.80
C ASP A 75 -12.39 -8.44 -19.26
N ARG A 76 -11.39 -8.86 -20.03
CA ARG A 76 -9.98 -8.68 -19.64
C ARG A 76 -9.61 -7.21 -19.53
N VAL A 77 -10.03 -6.35 -20.46
CA VAL A 77 -9.75 -4.90 -20.42
C VAL A 77 -10.34 -4.27 -19.16
N PHE A 78 -11.62 -4.50 -18.89
CA PHE A 78 -12.27 -3.93 -17.70
C PHE A 78 -11.69 -4.49 -16.39
N ARG A 79 -11.29 -5.77 -16.37
CA ARG A 79 -10.60 -6.36 -15.22
C ARG A 79 -9.27 -5.67 -14.94
N ILE A 80 -8.42 -5.51 -15.97
CA ILE A 80 -7.11 -4.84 -15.85
C ILE A 80 -7.31 -3.38 -15.41
N ALA A 81 -8.30 -2.68 -15.97
CA ALA A 81 -8.60 -1.30 -15.58
C ALA A 81 -9.03 -1.18 -14.11
N ALA A 82 -9.68 -2.21 -13.56
CA ALA A 82 -10.10 -2.24 -12.15
C ALA A 82 -8.99 -2.71 -11.18
N GLU A 83 -7.90 -3.31 -11.66
CA GLU A 83 -6.82 -3.85 -10.80
C GLU A 83 -6.15 -2.77 -9.95
N ALA A 84 -6.01 -1.54 -10.47
CA ALA A 84 -5.41 -0.42 -9.74
C ALA A 84 -6.20 0.02 -8.50
N ASP A 85 -7.50 -0.27 -8.47
CA ASP A 85 -8.42 0.08 -7.39
C ASP A 85 -8.69 -1.10 -6.43
N LEU A 86 -8.04 -2.24 -6.63
CA LEU A 86 -8.16 -3.40 -5.76
C LEU A 86 -7.15 -3.28 -4.60
N PRO A 87 -7.58 -3.14 -3.34
CA PRO A 87 -6.67 -3.17 -2.21
C PRO A 87 -5.97 -4.52 -2.13
N THR A 88 -4.65 -4.51 -2.12
CA THR A 88 -3.81 -5.70 -1.90
C THR A 88 -2.95 -5.49 -0.66
N ASP A 89 -1.91 -6.29 -0.49
CA ASP A 89 -0.94 -6.12 0.59
C ASP A 89 0.17 -5.14 0.18
N VAL A 90 0.68 -4.39 1.15
CA VAL A 90 1.89 -3.58 0.97
C VAL A 90 3.09 -4.52 0.81
N PRO A 91 3.98 -4.31 -0.19
CA PRO A 91 5.14 -5.17 -0.37
C PRO A 91 6.09 -5.19 0.85
N ASP A 92 6.51 -6.39 1.28
CA ASP A 92 7.35 -6.62 2.47
C ASP A 92 8.68 -5.84 2.52
N TYR A 93 9.19 -5.39 1.37
CA TYR A 93 10.41 -4.60 1.28
C TYR A 93 10.19 -3.11 1.62
N LEU A 94 8.94 -2.66 1.65
CA LEU A 94 8.51 -1.35 2.15
C LEU A 94 8.09 -1.39 3.62
N CYS A 95 8.11 -2.58 4.24
CA CYS A 95 7.71 -2.80 5.61
C CYS A 95 8.90 -3.02 6.54
N CYS A 96 8.79 -2.47 7.75
CA CYS A 96 9.77 -2.63 8.81
C CYS A 96 9.80 -4.07 9.32
N LYS A 97 11.00 -4.62 9.54
CA LYS A 97 11.15 -6.01 10.00
C LYS A 97 10.74 -6.26 11.46
N ILE A 98 10.46 -5.20 12.22
CA ILE A 98 10.00 -5.31 13.62
C ILE A 98 8.50 -5.02 13.70
N THR A 99 8.05 -3.87 13.17
CA THR A 99 6.63 -3.49 13.25
C THR A 99 5.76 -4.22 12.24
N LEU A 100 6.36 -4.72 11.14
CA LEU A 100 5.68 -5.30 9.97
C LEU A 100 4.79 -4.30 9.21
N ASP A 101 4.75 -3.04 9.65
CA ASP A 101 4.09 -1.93 8.97
C ASP A 101 5.00 -1.23 7.95
N ILE A 102 4.37 -0.51 7.02
CA ILE A 102 5.05 0.37 6.07
C ILE A 102 5.95 1.40 6.81
N PHE A 103 7.15 1.64 6.28
CA PHE A 103 8.09 2.57 6.93
C PHE A 103 7.57 4.01 6.97
N ARG A 104 7.74 4.70 8.11
CA ARG A 104 7.53 6.15 8.20
C ARG A 104 8.84 6.92 8.28
N ASP A 105 9.78 6.44 9.08
CA ASP A 105 11.14 7.00 9.20
C ASP A 105 12.20 5.88 9.13
N PRO A 106 12.45 5.32 7.93
CA PRO A 106 13.36 4.20 7.76
C PRO A 106 14.81 4.59 8.08
N VAL A 107 15.48 3.77 8.89
CA VAL A 107 16.92 3.85 9.18
C VAL A 107 17.62 2.56 8.80
N ILE A 108 18.80 2.67 8.21
CA ILE A 108 19.64 1.53 7.83
C ILE A 108 20.78 1.36 8.84
N ALA A 109 20.99 0.11 9.26
CA ALA A 109 22.12 -0.31 10.09
C ALA A 109 23.32 -0.71 9.21
N PRO A 110 24.56 -0.80 9.76
CA PRO A 110 25.73 -1.28 9.03
C PRO A 110 25.59 -2.69 8.45
N SER A 111 24.70 -3.50 9.02
CA SER A 111 24.30 -4.83 8.51
C SER A 111 23.60 -4.75 7.14
N GLY A 112 23.16 -3.56 6.72
CA GLY A 112 22.37 -3.34 5.50
C GLY A 112 20.86 -3.47 5.71
N LEU A 113 20.41 -3.82 6.92
CA LEU A 113 19.00 -3.98 7.24
C LEU A 113 18.37 -2.63 7.60
N THR A 114 17.11 -2.45 7.19
CA THR A 114 16.33 -1.22 7.42
C THR A 114 15.23 -1.46 8.45
N TYR A 115 15.07 -0.51 9.37
CA TYR A 115 14.13 -0.56 10.49
C TYR A 115 13.39 0.78 10.63
N GLU A 116 12.26 0.76 11.32
CA GLU A 116 11.61 1.99 11.79
C GLU A 116 12.46 2.61 12.89
N ARG A 117 12.75 3.92 12.79
CA ARG A 117 13.71 4.58 13.69
C ARG A 117 13.32 4.42 15.15
N GLU A 118 12.10 4.81 15.51
CA GLU A 118 11.67 4.83 16.91
C GLU A 118 11.74 3.44 17.54
N VAL A 119 11.35 2.42 16.77
CA VAL A 119 11.31 1.02 17.23
C VAL A 119 12.71 0.47 17.41
N LEU A 120 13.64 0.77 16.49
CA LEU A 120 15.03 0.34 16.64
C LEU A 120 15.72 1.06 17.81
N LEU A 121 15.46 2.35 18.02
CA LEU A 121 15.99 3.09 19.16
C LEU A 121 15.47 2.53 20.48
N ASP A 122 14.18 2.21 20.55
CA ASP A 122 13.56 1.59 21.73
C ASP A 122 14.20 0.22 22.04
N HIS A 123 14.44 -0.60 21.01
CA HIS A 123 15.16 -1.87 21.14
C HIS A 123 16.59 -1.68 21.68
N LEU A 124 17.34 -0.72 21.12
CA LEU A 124 18.72 -0.45 21.55
C LEU A 124 18.81 0.03 22.99
N GLU A 125 17.77 0.73 23.48
CA GLU A 125 17.68 1.22 24.85
C GLU A 125 17.22 0.15 25.84
N LYS A 126 16.13 -0.58 25.52
CA LYS A 126 15.46 -1.49 26.46
C LYS A 126 15.94 -2.94 26.39
N VAL A 127 16.32 -3.41 25.19
CA VAL A 127 16.68 -4.82 24.97
C VAL A 127 18.20 -4.98 24.94
N GLY A 128 18.90 -4.14 24.19
CA GLY A 128 20.35 -4.11 24.19
C GLY A 128 20.98 -3.58 22.90
N LYS A 129 22.27 -3.26 22.98
CA LYS A 129 23.07 -2.64 21.90
C LYS A 129 23.52 -3.64 20.83
N PHE A 130 22.56 -4.31 20.21
CA PHE A 130 22.79 -5.27 19.13
C PHE A 130 21.68 -5.19 18.07
N ASP A 131 22.01 -5.53 16.83
CA ASP A 131 21.06 -5.62 15.73
C ASP A 131 19.99 -6.69 16.03
N PRO A 132 18.68 -6.37 15.97
CA PRO A 132 17.60 -7.29 16.31
C PRO A 132 17.65 -8.63 15.56
N ILE A 133 18.17 -8.62 14.31
CA ILE A 133 18.19 -9.77 13.40
C ILE A 133 19.57 -10.41 13.41
N THR A 134 20.64 -9.67 13.12
CA THR A 134 21.99 -10.26 13.00
C THR A 134 22.67 -10.51 14.34
N ARG A 135 22.17 -9.87 15.42
CA ARG A 135 22.76 -9.90 16.77
C ARG A 135 24.16 -9.31 16.87
N GLU A 136 24.65 -8.64 15.81
CA GLU A 136 25.92 -7.94 15.83
C GLU A 136 25.83 -6.67 16.71
N PRO A 137 26.94 -6.22 17.33
CA PRO A 137 26.95 -4.99 18.12
C PRO A 137 26.47 -3.78 17.30
N LEU A 138 25.47 -3.07 17.82
CA LEU A 138 24.84 -1.94 17.14
C LEU A 138 24.64 -0.80 18.11
N SER A 139 24.99 0.41 17.68
CA SER A 139 24.79 1.65 18.42
C SER A 139 24.05 2.67 17.58
N GLN A 140 23.30 3.56 18.24
CA GLN A 140 22.49 4.59 17.58
C GLN A 140 23.30 5.48 16.62
N SER A 141 24.56 5.77 16.92
CA SER A 141 25.42 6.61 16.09
C SER A 141 25.79 5.98 14.74
N GLN A 142 25.59 4.67 14.58
CA GLN A 142 25.83 3.95 13.33
C GLN A 142 24.62 3.96 12.40
N LEU A 143 23.46 4.43 12.87
CA LEU A 143 22.22 4.44 12.10
C LEU A 143 22.20 5.63 11.14
N VAL A 144 21.89 5.35 9.88
CA VAL A 144 21.74 6.38 8.84
C VAL A 144 20.30 6.38 8.34
N SER A 145 19.73 7.55 8.08
CA SER A 145 18.40 7.64 7.46
C SER A 145 18.43 7.02 6.07
N ASN A 146 17.54 6.07 5.80
CA ASN A 146 17.43 5.44 4.49
C ASN A 146 16.47 6.22 3.59
N LEU A 147 16.98 7.33 3.02
CA LEU A 147 16.17 8.22 2.19
C LEU A 147 15.61 7.54 0.94
N ALA A 148 16.34 6.58 0.37
CA ALA A 148 15.87 5.84 -0.81
C ALA A 148 14.60 5.01 -0.49
N ILE A 149 14.57 4.32 0.65
CA ILE A 149 13.36 3.61 1.08
C ILE A 149 12.24 4.58 1.43
N LYS A 150 12.57 5.74 2.03
CA LYS A 150 11.57 6.78 2.32
C LYS A 150 10.90 7.31 1.06
N GLU A 151 11.67 7.58 0.01
CA GLU A 151 11.16 7.99 -1.30
C GLU A 151 10.36 6.87 -1.98
N ALA A 152 10.82 5.62 -1.89
CA ALA A 152 10.09 4.47 -2.45
C ALA A 152 8.73 4.26 -1.77
N VAL A 153 8.66 4.42 -0.45
CA VAL A 153 7.38 4.40 0.28
C VAL A 153 6.47 5.53 -0.16
N GLN A 154 7.01 6.75 -0.29
CA GLN A 154 6.20 7.88 -0.72
C GLN A 154 5.63 7.67 -2.13
N ALA A 155 6.46 7.23 -3.08
CA ALA A 155 6.01 6.91 -4.43
C ALA A 155 4.93 5.82 -4.44
N PHE A 156 5.10 4.79 -3.61
CA PHE A 156 4.10 3.73 -3.46
C PHE A 156 2.77 4.26 -2.90
N LEU A 157 2.82 5.12 -1.88
CA LEU A 157 1.62 5.72 -1.29
C LEU A 157 0.92 6.70 -2.25
N ASP A 158 1.67 7.41 -3.08
CA ASP A 158 1.13 8.31 -4.10
C ASP A 158 0.40 7.53 -5.21
N GLU A 159 0.88 6.34 -5.55
CA GLU A 159 0.26 5.46 -6.55
C GLU A 159 -0.92 4.65 -5.98
N TYR A 160 -0.78 4.16 -4.74
CA TYR A 160 -1.73 3.24 -4.12
C TYR A 160 -2.37 3.86 -2.87
N GLY A 161 -3.38 4.71 -3.08
CA GLY A 161 -4.04 5.42 -1.98
C GLY A 161 -4.70 4.52 -0.92
N TRP A 162 -5.07 3.29 -1.26
CA TRP A 162 -5.58 2.29 -0.30
C TRP A 162 -4.53 1.90 0.75
N ALA A 163 -3.23 2.04 0.45
CA ALA A 163 -2.14 1.68 1.36
C ALA A 163 -2.00 2.63 2.55
N TYR A 164 -2.73 3.76 2.55
CA TYR A 164 -2.88 4.62 3.72
C TYR A 164 -3.81 4.04 4.80
N LYS A 165 -4.44 2.90 4.56
CA LYS A 165 -5.34 2.27 5.53
C LYS A 165 -4.57 1.92 6.81
N THR A 166 -5.02 2.49 7.92
CA THR A 166 -4.54 2.18 9.27
C THR A 166 -5.50 1.20 9.93
N ASP A 167 -5.00 0.06 10.41
CA ASP A 167 -5.76 -0.92 11.20
C ASP A 167 -6.05 -0.47 12.64
#